data_AF-A0A9W6ZPD1-F1
#
_entry.id   AF-A0A9W6ZPD1-F1
#
_cell.length_a   1.000
_cell.length_b   1.000
_cell.length_c   1.000
_cell.angle_alpha   90.00
_cell.angle_beta   90.00
_cell.angle_gamma   90.00
#
_symmetry.space_group_name_H-M   'P 1'
#
loop_
_entity.id
_entity.type
_entity.pdbx_description
1 polymer ?
#
loop_
_entity_poly.entity_id
_entity_poly.type
_entity_poly.pdbx_seq_one_letter_code
_entity_poly.pdbx_strand_id
1 'polypeptide(L)'
;MDGRMDTRMDTRMETRMDKQGDKHDELEGWTMMEDNRGKKNKSFTTIEKIDKFNGIDTPLLRFRTTIKSGTYKQSFVQHFANLIMKKPQRSPWDPACESVSEVYPLDLAVGNSLFSSSSPSSCGVLTRLGVGHCTTKPAAGGLVSPREQLTLCGINEFPTGGGVVWGYECPPSM
;
A
#
# COMPACT_ATOMS: atom_id res chain seq x y z
N MET A 1 31.87 -18.58 -5.81
CA MET A 1 30.59 -18.23 -6.44
C MET A 1 29.54 -19.05 -5.76
N ASP A 2 28.84 -18.47 -4.78
CA ASP A 2 27.76 -19.15 -4.08
C ASP A 2 26.67 -18.11 -3.81
N GLY A 3 25.75 -18.01 -4.77
CA GLY A 3 24.66 -17.05 -4.77
C GLY A 3 23.45 -17.66 -4.08
N ARG A 4 23.36 -17.53 -2.75
CA ARG A 4 22.11 -17.72 -2.03
C ARG A 4 21.31 -16.43 -2.11
N MET A 5 20.31 -16.39 -2.99
CA MET A 5 19.23 -15.42 -2.90
C MET A 5 18.50 -15.65 -1.58
N ASP A 6 18.61 -14.68 -0.67
CA ASP A 6 17.88 -14.66 0.58
C ASP A 6 16.44 -14.20 0.27
N THR A 7 15.58 -15.14 -0.14
CA THR A 7 14.14 -14.91 -0.33
C THR A 7 13.45 -14.84 1.02
N ARG A 8 13.67 -13.77 1.77
CA ARG A 8 12.79 -13.36 2.86
C ARG A 8 11.77 -12.36 2.30
N MET A 9 10.72 -12.90 1.68
CA MET A 9 9.44 -12.19 1.62
C MET A 9 8.89 -12.13 3.04
N ASP A 10 9.27 -11.10 3.80
CA ASP A 10 8.60 -10.75 5.06
C ASP A 10 7.27 -10.06 4.76
N THR A 11 6.37 -10.81 4.13
CA THR A 11 4.95 -10.46 4.02
C THR A 11 4.29 -10.85 5.34
N ARG A 12 4.59 -10.13 6.42
CA ARG A 12 3.84 -10.25 7.67
C ARG A 12 2.49 -9.57 7.48
N MET A 13 1.61 -10.21 6.69
CA MET A 13 0.18 -9.97 6.67
C MET A 13 -0.37 -10.32 8.05
N GLU A 14 -0.43 -9.34 8.96
CA GLU A 14 -1.26 -9.48 10.13
C GLU A 14 -2.72 -9.24 9.73
N THR A 15 -3.35 -10.31 9.26
CA THR A 15 -4.80 -10.50 9.32
C THR A 15 -5.21 -10.49 10.80
N ARG A 16 -5.57 -9.32 11.34
CA ARG A 16 -6.35 -9.26 12.58
C ARG A 16 -7.83 -9.35 12.23
N MET A 17 -8.31 -10.60 12.14
CA MET A 17 -9.72 -10.91 12.35
C MET A 17 -10.08 -10.62 13.81
N ASP A 18 -11.29 -10.13 14.00
CA ASP A 18 -11.90 -9.65 15.24
C ASP A 18 -11.45 -10.35 16.53
N LYS A 19 -10.79 -9.58 17.41
CA LYS A 19 -10.92 -9.78 18.85
C LYS A 19 -11.36 -8.46 19.48
N GLN A 20 -12.63 -8.47 19.87
CA GLN A 20 -13.24 -7.48 20.73
C GLN A 20 -12.57 -7.55 22.10
N GLY A 21 -11.90 -6.46 22.46
CA GLY A 21 -11.31 -6.26 23.79
C GLY A 21 -9.93 -6.89 23.97
N ASP A 22 -8.88 -6.17 23.58
CA ASP A 22 -7.67 -6.19 24.39
C ASP A 22 -6.88 -4.88 24.31
N LYS A 23 -6.34 -4.53 25.47
CA LYS A 23 -5.63 -3.29 25.79
C LYS A 23 -4.39 -3.16 24.93
N HIS A 24 -4.16 -1.96 24.39
CA HIS A 24 -2.84 -1.35 24.22
C HIS A 24 -1.67 -2.34 23.98
N ASP A 25 -1.75 -3.12 22.90
CA ASP A 25 -0.52 -3.62 22.26
C ASP A 25 0.18 -2.37 21.72
N GLU A 26 1.03 -1.76 22.55
CA GLU A 26 2.06 -0.86 22.06
C GLU A 26 2.85 -1.64 21.03
N LEU A 27 2.57 -1.39 19.76
CA LEU A 27 3.35 -1.90 18.65
C LEU A 27 4.75 -1.29 18.83
N GLU A 28 5.69 -2.06 19.38
CA GLU A 28 7.04 -1.62 19.67
C GLU A 28 7.61 -0.81 18.50
N GLY A 29 8.07 0.41 18.79
CA GLY A 29 8.70 1.31 17.82
C GLY A 29 7.78 2.28 17.07
N TRP A 30 6.44 2.14 17.12
CA TRP A 30 5.54 3.13 16.53
C TRP A 30 5.42 4.38 17.41
N THR A 31 5.71 5.55 16.83
CA THR A 31 5.50 6.86 17.46
C THR A 31 4.31 7.56 16.81
N MET A 32 3.35 8.01 17.63
CA MET A 32 2.21 8.81 17.15
C MET A 32 2.67 10.22 16.76
N MET A 33 2.51 10.58 15.49
CA MET A 33 2.88 11.89 14.94
C MET A 33 1.71 12.87 14.96
N GLU A 34 0.51 12.38 14.63
CA GLU A 34 -0.71 13.19 14.61
C GLU A 34 -1.91 12.35 15.03
N ASP A 35 -2.74 12.92 15.88
CA ASP A 35 -4.02 12.35 16.27
C ASP A 35 -5.13 13.41 16.18
N ASN A 36 -6.07 13.20 15.26
CA ASN A 36 -7.26 14.03 15.08
C ASN A 36 -8.54 13.36 15.56
N ARG A 37 -8.45 12.25 16.32
CA ARG A 37 -9.60 11.59 16.94
C ARG A 37 -10.39 12.58 17.79
N GLY A 38 -11.67 12.78 17.46
CA GLY A 38 -12.57 13.65 18.22
C GLY A 38 -12.55 15.14 17.86
N LYS A 39 -11.69 15.58 16.92
CA LYS A 39 -11.73 16.98 16.46
C LYS A 39 -12.95 17.21 15.55
N LYS A 40 -13.85 18.11 15.97
CA LYS A 40 -15.02 18.49 15.16
C LYS A 40 -14.57 19.02 13.80
N ASN A 41 -15.27 18.62 12.74
CA ASN A 41 -15.03 19.03 11.33
C ASN A 41 -13.70 18.57 10.70
N LYS A 42 -12.98 17.62 11.30
CA LYS A 42 -11.83 16.97 10.66
C LYS A 42 -12.13 15.52 10.34
N SER A 43 -11.65 15.04 9.19
CA SER A 43 -11.63 13.61 8.87
C SER A 43 -10.81 12.89 9.93
N PHE A 44 -11.35 11.79 10.48
CA PHE A 44 -10.62 10.92 11.41
C PHE A 44 -9.32 10.49 10.73
N THR A 45 -8.19 10.90 11.30
CA THR A 45 -6.87 10.57 10.77
C THR A 45 -5.91 10.40 11.95
N THR A 46 -5.17 9.31 11.95
CA THR A 46 -4.01 9.09 12.82
C THR A 46 -2.80 8.85 11.93
N ILE A 47 -1.68 9.44 12.31
CA ILE A 47 -0.39 9.29 11.62
C ILE A 47 0.60 8.72 12.64
N GLU A 48 1.19 7.59 12.32
CA GLU A 48 2.17 6.89 13.15
C GLU A 48 3.44 6.67 12.33
N LYS A 49 4.60 6.61 12.99
CA LYS A 49 5.92 6.50 12.34
C LYS A 49 6.82 5.49 13.04
N ILE A 50 7.64 4.77 12.28
CA ILE A 50 8.85 4.06 12.75
C ILE A 50 10.04 4.65 11.99
N ASP A 51 11.10 5.08 12.68
CA ASP A 51 12.28 5.68 12.05
C ASP A 51 13.26 4.66 11.43
N LYS A 52 13.40 3.48 12.04
CA LYS A 52 14.39 2.46 11.67
C LYS A 52 13.75 1.11 11.43
N PHE A 53 12.80 1.07 10.50
CA PHE A 53 12.08 -0.17 10.21
C PHE A 53 13.04 -1.21 9.59
N ASN A 54 13.15 -2.38 10.22
CA ASN A 54 14.09 -3.45 9.83
C ASN A 54 15.56 -2.99 9.71
N GLY A 55 15.98 -2.01 10.53
CA GLY A 55 17.36 -1.50 10.51
C GLY A 55 17.69 -0.60 9.31
N ILE A 56 16.70 -0.24 8.48
CA ILE A 56 16.84 0.71 7.38
C ILE A 56 16.54 2.11 7.93
N ASP A 57 17.42 3.08 7.68
CA ASP A 57 17.25 4.50 8.10
C ASP A 57 16.13 5.25 7.34
N THR A 58 15.23 4.52 6.67
CA THR A 58 14.06 5.07 6.00
C THR A 58 12.85 4.87 6.88
N PRO A 59 12.10 5.95 7.19
CA PRO A 59 10.96 5.84 8.09
C PRO A 59 9.79 5.12 7.40
N LEU A 60 9.11 4.26 8.16
CA LEU A 60 7.81 3.73 7.78
C LEU A 60 6.72 4.62 8.36
N LEU A 61 5.83 5.12 7.50
CA LEU A 61 4.68 5.93 7.90
C LEU A 61 3.39 5.12 7.77
N ARG A 62 2.51 5.23 8.76
CA ARG A 62 1.18 4.61 8.76
C ARG A 62 0.11 5.67 8.96
N PHE A 63 -0.80 5.72 8.00
CA PHE A 63 -1.97 6.59 8.03
C PHE A 63 -3.20 5.71 8.26
N ARG A 64 -4.00 6.00 9.28
CA ARG A 64 -5.29 5.34 9.48
C ARG A 64 -6.40 6.37 9.45
N THR A 65 -7.40 6.11 8.61
CA THR A 65 -8.54 7.00 8.41
C THR A 65 -9.82 6.17 8.27
N THR A 66 -10.97 6.76 8.63
CA THR A 66 -12.28 6.18 8.37
C THR A 66 -12.97 7.04 7.34
N ILE A 67 -13.19 6.48 6.17
CA ILE A 67 -13.86 7.15 5.06
C ILE A 67 -15.29 6.63 5.01
N LYS A 68 -16.26 7.53 4.99
CA LYS A 68 -17.65 7.15 4.75
C LYS A 68 -17.77 6.77 3.27
N SER A 69 -18.12 5.52 3.00
CA SER A 69 -18.33 5.06 1.63
C SER A 69 -19.49 5.81 0.99
N GLY A 70 -19.31 6.25 -0.25
CA GLY A 70 -20.42 6.56 -1.15
C GLY A 70 -21.01 5.29 -1.78
N THR A 71 -22.03 5.47 -2.60
CA THR A 71 -22.60 4.39 -3.41
C THR A 71 -21.73 4.19 -4.65
N TYR A 72 -20.89 3.16 -4.66
CA TYR A 72 -19.99 2.83 -5.79
C TYR A 72 -20.49 1.61 -6.57
N LYS A 73 -20.28 1.59 -7.88
CA LYS A 73 -20.59 0.42 -8.74
C LYS A 73 -19.58 -0.73 -8.59
N GLN A 74 -18.42 -0.47 -8.01
CA GLN A 74 -17.31 -1.40 -7.85
C GLN A 74 -16.95 -1.53 -6.37
N SER A 75 -16.15 -2.53 -5.99
CA SER A 75 -15.65 -2.68 -4.62
C SER A 75 -14.94 -1.39 -4.17
N PHE A 76 -15.05 -1.07 -2.87
CA PHE A 76 -14.38 0.12 -2.32
C PHE A 76 -12.87 0.09 -2.58
N VAL A 77 -12.27 -1.10 -2.49
CA VAL A 77 -10.85 -1.35 -2.73
C VAL A 77 -10.48 -1.04 -4.18
N GLN A 78 -11.27 -1.48 -5.15
CA GLN A 78 -11.06 -1.15 -6.56
C GLN A 78 -11.24 0.34 -6.83
N HIS A 79 -12.17 1.00 -6.14
CA HIS A 79 -12.32 2.45 -6.21
C HIS A 79 -11.11 3.19 -5.67
N PHE A 80 -10.62 2.79 -4.51
CA PHE A 80 -9.41 3.35 -3.91
C PHE A 80 -8.17 3.11 -4.80
N ALA A 81 -8.02 1.91 -5.35
CA ALA A 81 -6.95 1.60 -6.30
C ALA A 81 -7.00 2.51 -7.54
N ASN A 82 -8.20 2.75 -8.11
CA ASN A 82 -8.35 3.66 -9.24
C ASN A 82 -7.97 5.11 -8.89
N LEU A 83 -8.21 5.56 -7.65
CA LEU A 83 -7.81 6.90 -7.19
C LEU A 83 -6.28 7.08 -7.20
N ILE A 84 -5.52 6.03 -6.89
CA ILE A 84 -4.04 6.10 -6.80
C ILE A 84 -3.32 5.65 -8.08
N MET A 85 -3.94 4.79 -8.90
CA MET A 85 -3.29 4.20 -10.08
C MET A 85 -3.60 4.93 -11.40
N LYS A 86 -4.67 5.71 -11.48
CA LYS A 86 -5.07 6.38 -12.73
C LYS A 86 -4.80 7.87 -12.67
N LYS A 87 -4.06 8.38 -13.66
CA LYS A 87 -3.65 9.79 -13.69
C LYS A 87 -4.82 10.78 -13.56
N PRO A 88 -5.95 10.66 -14.30
CA PRO A 88 -7.05 11.62 -14.21
C PRO A 88 -7.70 11.67 -12.82
N GLN A 89 -7.67 10.55 -12.09
CA GLN A 89 -8.24 10.44 -10.74
C GLN A 89 -7.23 10.88 -9.67
N ARG A 90 -5.93 10.67 -9.89
CA ARG A 90 -4.85 11.00 -8.93
C ARG A 90 -4.45 12.46 -8.96
N SER A 91 -4.28 13.03 -10.15
CA SER A 91 -3.74 14.40 -10.31
C SER A 91 -4.52 15.52 -9.61
N PRO A 92 -5.86 15.44 -9.42
CA PRO A 92 -6.58 16.51 -8.72
C PRO A 92 -6.22 16.64 -7.24
N TRP A 93 -5.75 15.57 -6.58
CA TRP A 93 -5.48 15.57 -5.14
C TRP A 93 -4.02 15.29 -4.78
N ASP A 94 -3.23 14.71 -5.68
CA ASP A 94 -1.79 14.49 -5.50
C ASP A 94 -0.98 15.51 -6.31
N PRO A 95 -0.54 16.63 -5.68
CA PRO A 95 0.26 17.64 -6.37
C PRO A 95 1.65 17.14 -6.76
N ALA A 96 2.17 16.11 -6.08
CA ALA A 96 3.50 15.54 -6.32
C ALA A 96 3.52 14.58 -7.52
N CYS A 97 2.38 14.04 -7.95
CA CYS A 97 2.32 13.14 -9.11
C CYS A 97 2.55 13.89 -10.43
N GLU A 98 3.58 13.48 -11.18
CA GLU A 98 3.84 13.93 -12.55
C GLU A 98 3.22 12.95 -13.56
N SER A 99 3.54 11.66 -13.48
CA SER A 99 2.88 10.61 -14.26
C SER A 99 2.55 9.40 -13.38
N VAL A 100 1.52 8.63 -13.78
CA VAL A 100 1.22 7.31 -13.22
C VAL A 100 0.55 6.47 -14.30
N SER A 101 1.03 5.25 -14.50
CA SER A 101 0.50 4.32 -15.49
C SER A 101 0.73 2.87 -15.07
N GLU A 102 -0.11 1.97 -15.57
CA GLU A 102 0.16 0.54 -15.56
C GLU A 102 0.87 0.19 -16.87
N VAL A 103 2.11 -0.26 -16.76
CA VAL A 103 2.99 -0.55 -17.90
C VAL A 103 2.77 -1.97 -18.40
N TYR A 104 2.54 -2.91 -17.49
CA TYR A 104 2.41 -4.32 -17.85
C TYR A 104 1.40 -5.05 -16.94
N PRO A 105 0.22 -5.43 -17.43
CA PRO A 105 -0.66 -6.31 -16.68
C PRO A 105 -0.07 -7.72 -16.61
N LEU A 106 -0.22 -8.39 -15.47
CA LEU A 106 0.24 -9.76 -15.24
C LEU A 106 -0.92 -10.73 -15.15
N ASP A 107 -0.63 -12.01 -15.39
CA ASP A 107 -1.63 -13.08 -15.39
C ASP A 107 -2.16 -13.34 -13.97
N LEU A 108 -3.48 -13.11 -13.78
CA LEU A 108 -4.16 -13.31 -12.52
C LEU A 108 -4.30 -14.78 -12.14
N ALA A 109 -4.43 -15.71 -13.09
CA ALA A 109 -4.52 -17.12 -12.80
C ALA A 109 -3.18 -17.64 -12.26
N VAL A 110 -2.07 -17.21 -12.86
CA VAL A 110 -0.72 -17.50 -12.36
C VAL A 110 -0.51 -16.87 -10.99
N GLY A 111 -0.83 -15.59 -10.82
CA GLY A 111 -0.72 -14.89 -9.55
C GLY A 111 -1.52 -15.58 -8.44
N ASN A 112 -2.81 -15.85 -8.68
CA ASN A 112 -3.66 -16.56 -7.71
C ASN A 112 -3.15 -17.97 -7.41
N SER A 113 -2.61 -18.71 -8.38
CA SER A 113 -2.01 -20.03 -8.13
C SER A 113 -0.82 -19.93 -7.17
N LEU A 114 0.06 -18.94 -7.35
CA LEU A 114 1.21 -18.71 -6.47
C LEU A 114 0.78 -18.35 -5.05
N PHE A 115 -0.15 -17.40 -4.88
CA PHE A 115 -0.66 -17.02 -3.56
C PHE A 115 -1.48 -18.12 -2.88
N SER A 116 -2.21 -18.94 -3.65
CA SER A 116 -2.96 -20.07 -3.12
C SER A 116 -2.04 -21.20 -2.64
N SER A 117 -0.87 -21.38 -3.27
CA SER A 117 0.09 -22.42 -2.91
C SER A 117 0.80 -22.15 -1.58
N SER A 118 0.92 -20.89 -1.18
CA SER A 118 1.64 -20.48 0.03
C SER A 118 0.75 -20.33 1.26
N SER A 119 -0.51 -19.88 1.12
CA SER A 119 -1.52 -19.92 2.19
C SER A 119 -2.92 -19.53 1.65
N PRO A 120 -3.80 -20.49 1.31
CA PRO A 120 -4.99 -20.25 0.51
C PRO A 120 -6.04 -19.32 1.14
N SER A 121 -6.10 -19.22 2.47
CA SER A 121 -7.14 -18.47 3.19
C SER A 121 -6.69 -17.10 3.71
N SER A 122 -5.38 -16.82 3.78
CA SER A 122 -4.86 -15.61 4.43
C SER A 122 -4.56 -14.46 3.47
N CYS A 123 -4.39 -14.73 2.18
CA CYS A 123 -3.92 -13.73 1.22
C CYS A 123 -5.02 -13.09 0.37
N GLY A 124 -6.27 -13.57 0.46
CA GLY A 124 -7.38 -13.09 -0.38
C GLY A 124 -7.25 -13.47 -1.86
N VAL A 125 -8.25 -13.13 -2.66
CA VAL A 125 -8.26 -13.38 -4.11
C VAL A 125 -7.65 -12.18 -4.84
N LEU A 126 -6.64 -12.43 -5.67
CA LEU A 126 -5.99 -11.42 -6.49
C LEU A 126 -6.92 -11.00 -7.64
N THR A 127 -7.37 -9.75 -7.62
CA THR A 127 -8.29 -9.18 -8.62
C THR A 127 -7.60 -8.26 -9.63
N ARG A 128 -6.36 -7.84 -9.32
CA ARG A 128 -5.46 -7.12 -10.25
C ARG A 128 -4.01 -7.44 -9.90
N LEU A 129 -3.16 -7.55 -10.92
CA LEU A 129 -1.72 -7.72 -10.79
C LEU A 129 -1.04 -7.07 -11.99
N GLY A 130 0.02 -6.31 -11.76
CA GLY A 130 0.75 -5.68 -12.86
C GLY A 130 1.94 -4.86 -12.39
N VAL A 131 2.66 -4.30 -13.34
CA VAL A 131 3.77 -3.38 -13.12
C VAL A 131 3.28 -1.97 -13.35
N GLY A 132 3.35 -1.14 -12.31
CA GLY A 132 3.07 0.29 -12.34
C GLY A 132 4.35 1.10 -12.52
N HIS A 133 4.21 2.24 -13.18
CA HIS A 133 5.26 3.25 -13.32
C HIS A 133 4.71 4.59 -12.86
N CYS A 134 5.48 5.28 -12.02
CA CYS A 134 5.12 6.58 -11.47
C CYS A 134 6.32 7.50 -11.51
N THR A 135 6.10 8.77 -11.85
CA THR A 135 7.09 9.82 -11.70
C THR A 135 6.55 10.93 -10.80
N THR A 136 7.43 11.49 -9.97
CA THR A 136 7.11 12.63 -9.12
C THR A 136 7.62 13.92 -9.73
N LYS A 137 6.96 15.04 -9.42
CA LYS A 137 7.47 16.38 -9.68
C LYS A 137 8.69 16.67 -8.80
N PRO A 138 9.53 17.66 -9.17
CA PRO A 138 10.53 18.19 -8.27
C PRO A 138 9.88 18.71 -6.97
N ALA A 139 10.56 18.52 -5.84
CA ALA A 139 10.07 18.95 -4.52
C ALA A 139 11.03 19.95 -3.85
N ALA A 140 10.57 20.59 -2.78
CA ALA A 140 11.34 21.55 -1.98
C ALA A 140 12.01 22.66 -2.82
N GLY A 141 11.23 23.30 -3.71
CA GLY A 141 11.74 24.38 -4.56
C GLY A 141 12.79 23.93 -5.59
N GLY A 142 12.82 22.64 -5.94
CA GLY A 142 13.79 22.06 -6.86
C GLY A 142 15.02 21.44 -6.20
N LEU A 143 15.11 21.48 -4.87
CA LEU A 143 16.19 20.82 -4.11
C LEU A 143 16.13 19.29 -4.22
N VAL A 144 14.93 18.73 -4.43
CA VAL A 144 14.74 17.30 -4.66
C VAL A 144 14.33 17.10 -6.10
N SER A 145 15.17 16.40 -6.86
CA SER A 145 14.89 16.05 -8.26
C SER A 145 13.65 15.15 -8.36
N PRO A 146 12.97 15.13 -9.53
CA PRO A 146 11.98 14.11 -9.85
C PRO A 146 12.49 12.70 -9.49
N ARG A 147 11.58 11.87 -8.97
CA ARG A 147 11.84 10.45 -8.70
C ARG A 147 10.99 9.61 -9.62
N GLU A 148 11.58 8.55 -10.11
CA GLU A 148 10.94 7.52 -10.93
C GLU A 148 10.82 6.26 -10.07
N GLN A 149 9.65 5.63 -10.11
CA GLN A 149 9.38 4.40 -9.39
C GLN A 149 8.72 3.39 -10.32
N LEU A 150 9.30 2.21 -10.39
CA LEU A 150 8.71 1.03 -11.03
C LEU A 150 8.26 0.09 -9.91
N THR A 151 7.01 -0.38 -9.95
CA THR A 151 6.42 -1.09 -8.82
C THR A 151 5.62 -2.29 -9.31
N LEU A 152 5.91 -3.49 -8.78
CA LEU A 152 4.99 -4.61 -8.89
C LEU A 152 3.82 -4.38 -7.93
N CYS A 153 2.62 -4.25 -8.46
CA CYS A 153 1.42 -3.91 -7.69
C CYS A 153 0.35 -4.99 -7.82
N GLY A 154 -0.45 -5.16 -6.77
CA GLY A 154 -1.60 -6.03 -6.80
C GLY A 154 -2.75 -5.55 -5.94
N ILE A 155 -3.93 -6.12 -6.19
CA ILE A 155 -5.14 -5.93 -5.39
C ILE A 155 -5.63 -7.30 -4.96
N ASN A 156 -5.75 -7.50 -3.64
CA ASN A 156 -6.35 -8.69 -3.07
C ASN A 156 -7.67 -8.32 -2.40
N GLU A 157 -8.74 -9.04 -2.72
CA GLU A 157 -10.04 -8.91 -2.06
C GLU A 157 -10.30 -10.13 -1.16
N PHE A 158 -10.81 -9.88 0.04
CA PHE A 158 -11.09 -10.90 1.03
C PHE A 158 -12.59 -11.21 1.07
N PRO A 159 -12.98 -12.46 1.38
CA PRO A 159 -14.39 -12.84 1.52
C PRO A 159 -15.16 -12.02 2.57
N THR A 160 -14.47 -11.43 3.54
CA THR A 160 -15.04 -10.53 4.55
C THR A 160 -15.46 -9.16 4.01
N GLY A 161 -15.19 -8.88 2.73
CA GLY A 161 -15.45 -7.59 2.08
C GLY A 161 -14.31 -6.57 2.23
N GLY A 162 -13.24 -6.93 2.96
CA GLY A 162 -12.01 -6.16 2.99
C GLY A 162 -11.17 -6.35 1.73
N GLY A 163 -10.14 -5.52 1.56
CA GLY A 163 -9.13 -5.73 0.52
C GLY A 163 -7.90 -4.87 0.75
N VAL A 164 -6.83 -5.25 0.08
CA VAL A 164 -5.53 -4.61 0.16
C VAL A 164 -5.07 -4.27 -1.24
N VAL A 165 -4.63 -3.02 -1.41
CA VAL A 165 -3.81 -2.61 -2.54
C VAL A 165 -2.38 -2.58 -2.04
N TRP A 166 -1.48 -3.29 -2.71
CA TRP A 166 -0.07 -3.39 -2.33
C TRP A 166 0.83 -3.11 -3.52
N GLY A 167 2.06 -2.71 -3.21
CA GLY A 167 3.10 -2.44 -4.19
C GLY A 167 4.47 -2.78 -3.62
N TYR A 168 5.34 -3.34 -4.45
CA TYR A 168 6.74 -3.59 -4.17
C TYR A 168 7.58 -2.87 -5.22
N GLU A 169 8.45 -1.95 -4.78
CA GLU A 169 9.34 -1.23 -5.68
C GLU A 169 10.33 -2.22 -6.31
N CYS A 170 10.35 -2.27 -7.64
CA CYS A 170 11.28 -3.11 -8.37
C CYS A 170 12.70 -2.55 -8.15
N PRO A 171 13.69 -3.40 -7.83
CA PRO A 171 15.06 -2.93 -7.74
C PRO A 171 15.49 -2.36 -9.10
N PRO A 172 16.37 -1.35 -9.12
CA PRO A 172 16.97 -0.89 -10.36
C PRO A 172 17.63 -2.08 -11.05
N SER A 173 17.46 -2.19 -12.37
CA SER A 173 18.19 -3.17 -13.16
C SER A 173 19.69 -2.91 -12.96
N MET A 174 20.38 -3.84 -12.28
CA MET A 174 21.84 -3.84 -12.19
C MET A 174 22.46 -4.13 -13.56
#